data_AF-A0A0Q7PLW1-F1
#
_entry.id   AF-A0A0Q7PLW1-F1
#
_cell.length_a   1.000
_cell.length_b   1.000
_cell.length_c   1.000
_cell.angle_alpha   90.00
_cell.angle_beta   90.00
_cell.angle_gamma   90.00
#
_symmetry.space_group_name_H-M   'P 1'
#
loop_
_entity.id
_entity.type
_entity.pdbx_description
1 polymer ?
#
loop_
_entity_poly.entity_id
_entity_poly.type
_entity_poly.pdbx_seq_one_letter_code
_entity_poly.pdbx_strand_id
1 'polypeptide(L)'
;MPRTEQTVAAIEAAAWNARINLVRQIPEEYGTASHREVYAAVASRLYVPQLTPDFAYVLPRPEYDLEPVRAALLEALRLTEGFTLVSVADIERATLAAPTTVGVWRLLLGYIWREFSAATKVVGTELSLPALSDDRLKRFEQGREGSPVTAGEARVIAEVLCRAIEGTLWPQADDGRRTKQQRPDLAQGWDTVRSYSTGGVPFEVFLHQRHYGGAFRQLLDAIGTQRGDVLEQELEDRLHHRAVPFIRTGAHNQAEIQQRFNLTVKPAPDFVFFDQSDTLRAILEVKLVNDGGTARDKAARFASLRGEAGRLGGVPLFALLDGLGWTRVNDALGPVVRDCDGRVFTRGTLDEMFEVDPFPQLAGTA
;
A
#
# COMPACT_ATOMS: atom_id res chain seq x y z
N MET A 1 35.89 -15.37 -20.29
CA MET A 1 34.80 -14.87 -19.44
C MET A 1 34.98 -15.47 -18.05
N PRO A 2 34.85 -14.69 -16.96
CA PRO A 2 34.76 -15.19 -15.59
C PRO A 2 33.72 -16.31 -15.47
N ARG A 3 33.96 -17.28 -14.58
CA ARG A 3 33.07 -18.44 -14.38
C ARG A 3 31.62 -18.02 -14.06
N THR A 4 31.47 -17.03 -13.18
CA THR A 4 30.16 -16.45 -12.84
C THR A 4 29.42 -15.93 -14.07
N GLU A 5 30.08 -15.21 -14.98
CA GLU A 5 29.44 -14.71 -16.21
C GLU A 5 28.97 -15.85 -17.13
N GLN A 6 29.74 -16.95 -17.21
CA GLN A 6 29.35 -18.13 -17.99
C GLN A 6 28.10 -18.78 -17.40
N THR A 7 28.04 -18.96 -16.08
CA THR A 7 26.86 -19.49 -15.39
C THR A 7 25.64 -18.59 -15.62
N VAL A 8 25.77 -17.27 -15.46
CA VAL A 8 24.63 -16.36 -15.66
C VAL A 8 24.14 -16.38 -17.13
N ALA A 9 25.05 -16.39 -18.10
CA ALA A 9 24.69 -16.47 -19.51
C ALA A 9 23.98 -17.80 -19.88
N ALA A 10 24.41 -18.92 -19.29
CA ALA A 10 23.76 -20.21 -19.49
C ALA A 10 22.33 -20.22 -18.89
N ILE A 11 22.15 -19.66 -17.69
CA ILE A 11 20.85 -19.51 -17.03
C ILE A 11 19.91 -18.60 -17.84
N GLU A 12 20.44 -17.50 -18.40
CA GLU A 12 19.68 -16.55 -19.22
C GLU A 12 19.13 -17.22 -20.49
N ALA A 13 19.94 -18.00 -21.20
CA ALA A 13 19.57 -18.65 -22.47
C ALA A 13 18.69 -19.90 -22.32
N ALA A 14 18.54 -20.43 -21.11
CA ALA A 14 17.80 -21.67 -20.86
C ALA A 14 16.29 -21.43 -20.69
N ALA A 15 15.48 -22.40 -21.15
CA ALA A 15 14.06 -22.48 -20.79
C ALA A 15 13.89 -22.70 -19.27
N TRP A 16 12.73 -22.35 -18.71
CA TRP A 16 12.54 -22.28 -17.25
C TRP A 16 12.93 -23.51 -16.44
N ASN A 17 12.46 -24.71 -16.83
CA ASN A 17 12.82 -25.93 -16.12
C ASN A 17 14.33 -26.20 -16.17
N ALA A 18 14.99 -25.93 -17.29
CA ALA A 18 16.45 -26.05 -17.42
C ALA A 18 17.18 -24.96 -16.62
N ARG A 19 16.68 -23.72 -16.65
CA ARG A 19 17.18 -22.59 -15.86
C ARG A 19 17.20 -22.92 -14.38
N ILE A 20 16.13 -23.49 -13.85
CA ILE A 20 16.02 -23.92 -12.45
C ILE A 20 17.09 -24.96 -12.10
N ASN A 21 17.29 -25.96 -12.97
CA ASN A 21 18.32 -26.99 -12.74
C ASN A 21 19.72 -26.38 -12.69
N LEU A 22 20.02 -25.40 -13.56
CA LEU A 22 21.28 -24.66 -13.52
C LEU A 22 21.43 -23.84 -12.23
N VAL A 23 20.36 -23.19 -11.75
CA VAL A 23 20.39 -22.45 -10.47
C VAL A 23 20.66 -23.41 -9.29
N ARG A 24 20.09 -24.62 -9.31
CA ARG A 24 20.32 -25.65 -8.28
C ARG A 24 21.74 -26.19 -8.24
N GLN A 25 22.49 -26.09 -9.33
CA GLN A 25 23.89 -26.54 -9.40
C GLN A 25 24.87 -25.54 -8.79
N ILE A 26 24.46 -24.28 -8.57
CA ILE A 26 25.33 -23.23 -8.00
C ILE A 26 26.00 -23.67 -6.67
N PRO A 27 25.31 -24.32 -5.70
CA PRO A 27 25.95 -24.79 -4.48
C PRO A 27 27.04 -25.84 -4.66
N GLU A 28 26.93 -26.69 -5.70
CA GLU A 28 27.89 -27.74 -6.02
C GLU A 28 29.08 -27.18 -6.82
N GLU A 29 28.80 -26.22 -7.69
CA GLU A 29 29.79 -25.62 -8.57
C GLU A 29 30.66 -24.57 -7.87
N TYR A 30 30.12 -23.87 -6.87
CA TYR A 30 30.77 -22.76 -6.19
C TYR A 30 30.91 -23.04 -4.70
N GLY A 31 32.01 -22.56 -4.09
CA GLY A 31 32.16 -22.59 -2.64
C GLY A 31 31.16 -21.66 -1.94
N THR A 32 30.76 -21.99 -0.70
CA THR A 32 29.77 -21.24 0.09
C THR A 32 30.05 -19.74 0.19
N ALA A 33 31.33 -19.34 0.21
CA ALA A 33 31.74 -17.94 0.23
C ALA A 33 31.33 -17.15 -1.03
N SER A 34 31.17 -17.82 -2.17
CA SER A 34 30.85 -17.20 -3.47
C SER A 34 29.37 -17.24 -3.81
N HIS A 35 28.55 -18.03 -3.10
CA HIS A 35 27.12 -18.20 -3.41
C HIS A 35 26.39 -16.86 -3.49
N ARG A 36 26.61 -16.00 -2.49
CA ARG A 36 25.96 -14.68 -2.41
C ARG A 36 26.20 -13.85 -3.68
N GLU A 37 27.45 -13.81 -4.13
CA GLU A 37 27.85 -13.04 -5.31
C GLU A 37 27.24 -13.63 -6.60
N VAL A 38 27.25 -14.96 -6.75
CA VAL A 38 26.68 -15.62 -7.93
C VAL A 38 25.17 -15.41 -8.01
N TYR A 39 24.43 -15.63 -6.92
CA TYR A 39 22.98 -15.38 -6.91
C TYR A 39 22.64 -13.90 -7.12
N ALA A 40 23.45 -12.98 -6.61
CA ALA A 40 23.27 -11.56 -6.87
C ALA A 40 23.52 -11.20 -8.33
N ALA A 41 24.48 -11.84 -8.99
CA ALA A 41 24.73 -11.66 -10.42
C ALA A 41 23.56 -12.17 -11.27
N VAL A 42 22.98 -13.33 -10.91
CA VAL A 42 21.76 -13.84 -11.55
C VAL A 42 20.59 -12.86 -11.31
N ALA A 43 20.37 -12.46 -10.05
CA ALA A 43 19.33 -11.50 -9.65
C ALA A 43 19.40 -10.19 -10.48
N SER A 44 20.60 -9.62 -10.58
CA SER A 44 20.85 -8.35 -11.28
C SER A 44 20.52 -8.42 -12.75
N ARG A 45 20.86 -9.53 -13.42
CA ARG A 45 20.75 -9.63 -14.87
C ARG A 45 19.38 -10.12 -15.34
N LEU A 46 18.78 -11.08 -14.63
CA LEU A 46 17.55 -11.72 -15.08
C LEU A 46 16.28 -11.13 -14.45
N TYR A 47 16.35 -10.65 -13.21
CA TYR A 47 15.15 -10.32 -12.43
C TYR A 47 14.97 -8.82 -12.23
N VAL A 48 16.04 -8.07 -11.93
CA VAL A 48 15.96 -6.61 -11.74
C VAL A 48 15.31 -5.87 -12.93
N PRO A 49 15.61 -6.19 -14.20
CA PRO A 49 14.98 -5.51 -15.34
C PRO A 49 13.45 -5.67 -15.43
N GLN A 50 12.88 -6.65 -14.73
CA GLN A 50 11.46 -6.98 -14.75
C GLN A 50 10.67 -6.37 -13.58
N LEU A 51 11.35 -5.77 -12.60
CA LEU A 51 10.72 -5.14 -11.44
C LEU A 51 10.09 -3.80 -11.82
N THR A 52 8.89 -3.51 -11.31
CA THR A 52 8.21 -2.24 -11.62
C THR A 52 8.38 -1.20 -10.51
N PRO A 53 8.46 0.10 -10.86
CA PRO A 53 8.37 1.18 -9.90
C PRO A 53 6.93 1.35 -9.43
N ASP A 54 6.45 0.49 -8.54
CA ASP A 54 5.07 0.56 -8.01
C ASP A 54 4.76 1.94 -7.37
N PHE A 55 5.76 2.66 -6.87
CA PHE A 55 5.57 4.05 -6.40
C PHE A 55 5.09 5.02 -7.48
N ALA A 56 5.25 4.69 -8.77
CA ALA A 56 4.78 5.50 -9.89
C ALA A 56 3.28 5.35 -10.13
N TYR A 57 2.63 4.37 -9.48
CA TYR A 57 1.23 4.03 -9.68
C TYR A 57 0.46 4.18 -8.39
N VAL A 58 -0.81 4.57 -8.53
CA VAL A 58 -1.74 4.65 -7.42
C VAL A 58 -3.08 4.08 -7.90
N LEU A 59 -3.68 3.20 -7.10
CA LEU A 59 -5.00 2.67 -7.42
C LEU A 59 -6.03 3.80 -7.39
N PRO A 60 -6.99 3.81 -8.33
CA PRO A 60 -8.04 4.83 -8.34
C PRO A 60 -8.87 4.74 -7.06
N ARG A 61 -9.12 5.91 -6.45
CA ARG A 61 -9.98 6.09 -5.28
C ARG A 61 -10.84 7.32 -5.53
N PRO A 62 -12.07 7.16 -6.02
CA PRO A 62 -12.91 8.28 -6.47
C PRO A 62 -13.06 9.39 -5.42
N GLU A 63 -13.01 9.06 -4.13
CA GLU A 63 -13.09 10.05 -3.05
C GLU A 63 -11.86 10.98 -2.94
N TYR A 64 -10.73 10.63 -3.57
CA TYR A 64 -9.53 11.46 -3.68
C TYR A 64 -9.44 12.20 -5.02
N ASP A 65 -10.39 12.00 -5.94
CA ASP A 65 -10.42 12.71 -7.21
C ASP A 65 -10.70 14.21 -7.00
N LEU A 66 -10.37 15.02 -8.01
CA LEU A 66 -10.58 16.47 -7.95
C LEU A 66 -12.05 16.84 -7.77
N GLU A 67 -12.96 16.10 -8.40
CA GLU A 67 -14.35 16.52 -8.53
C GLU A 67 -15.12 16.57 -7.20
N PRO A 68 -15.07 15.54 -6.32
CA PRO A 68 -15.69 15.63 -5.00
C PRO A 68 -15.17 16.81 -4.16
N VAL A 69 -13.85 17.03 -4.19
CA VAL A 69 -13.22 18.13 -3.45
C VAL A 69 -13.62 19.49 -4.03
N ARG A 70 -13.65 19.61 -5.37
CA ARG A 70 -14.11 20.82 -6.06
C ARG A 70 -15.56 21.13 -5.73
N ALA A 71 -16.45 20.14 -5.78
CA ALA A 71 -17.87 20.34 -5.47
C ALA A 71 -18.06 20.83 -4.02
N ALA A 72 -17.39 20.20 -3.06
CA ALA A 72 -17.43 20.64 -1.66
C ALA A 72 -16.84 22.04 -1.47
N LEU A 73 -15.75 22.38 -2.17
CA LEU A 73 -15.14 23.71 -2.14
C LEU A 73 -16.07 24.78 -2.71
N LEU A 74 -16.73 24.52 -3.84
CA LEU A 74 -17.69 25.47 -4.43
C LEU A 74 -18.83 25.78 -3.45
N GLU A 75 -19.32 24.77 -2.74
CA GLU A 75 -20.37 24.96 -1.75
C GLU A 75 -19.87 25.70 -0.50
N ALA A 76 -18.66 25.40 -0.03
CA ALA A 76 -18.01 26.16 1.03
C ALA A 76 -17.83 27.64 0.64
N LEU A 77 -17.36 27.92 -0.58
CA LEU A 77 -17.21 29.28 -1.11
C LEU A 77 -18.56 30.00 -1.19
N ARG A 78 -19.61 29.33 -1.69
CA ARG A 78 -20.94 29.91 -1.79
C ARG A 78 -21.52 30.25 -0.41
N LEU A 79 -21.41 29.34 0.55
CA LEU A 79 -21.99 29.48 1.89
C LEU A 79 -21.22 30.47 2.79
N THR A 80 -19.94 30.68 2.52
CA THR A 80 -19.08 31.61 3.27
C THR A 80 -18.79 32.92 2.53
N GLU A 81 -19.46 33.17 1.40
CA GLU A 81 -19.22 34.32 0.52
C GLU A 81 -17.72 34.50 0.19
N GLY A 82 -17.10 33.44 -0.32
CA GLY A 82 -15.68 33.40 -0.64
C GLY A 82 -14.77 33.48 0.59
N PHE A 83 -15.17 32.85 1.71
CA PHE A 83 -14.48 32.95 3.00
C PHE A 83 -14.42 34.36 3.60
N THR A 84 -15.47 35.17 3.39
CA THR A 84 -15.66 36.44 4.11
C THR A 84 -16.54 36.27 5.35
N LEU A 85 -17.46 35.31 5.33
CA LEU A 85 -18.29 34.91 6.47
C LEU A 85 -17.72 33.62 7.09
N VAL A 86 -16.90 33.77 8.11
CA VAL A 86 -16.07 32.68 8.68
C VAL A 86 -16.08 32.66 10.22
N SER A 87 -17.06 33.32 10.85
CA SER A 87 -17.27 33.15 12.28
C SER A 87 -17.72 31.71 12.60
N VAL A 88 -17.66 31.31 13.87
CA VAL A 88 -18.16 29.99 14.29
C VAL A 88 -19.61 29.77 13.85
N ALA A 89 -20.46 30.79 13.95
CA ALA A 89 -21.86 30.70 13.52
C ALA A 89 -22.01 30.54 11.99
N ASP A 90 -21.13 31.17 11.21
CA ASP A 90 -21.13 31.04 9.75
C ASP A 90 -20.70 29.64 9.31
N ILE A 91 -19.63 29.11 9.90
CA ILE A 91 -19.15 27.75 9.62
C ILE A 91 -20.15 26.69 10.08
N GLU A 92 -20.79 26.90 11.24
CA GLU A 92 -21.86 26.03 11.74
C GLU A 92 -23.03 25.97 10.75
N ARG A 93 -23.52 27.14 10.31
CA ARG A 93 -24.58 27.26 9.30
C ARG A 93 -24.19 26.61 7.98
N ALA A 94 -22.96 26.83 7.51
CA ALA A 94 -22.47 26.23 6.27
C ALA A 94 -22.42 24.70 6.37
N THR A 95 -21.94 24.17 7.49
CA THR A 95 -21.81 22.72 7.73
C THR A 95 -23.18 22.03 7.83
N LEU A 96 -24.17 22.70 8.43
CA LEU A 96 -25.56 22.21 8.46
C LEU A 96 -26.20 22.19 7.07
N ALA A 97 -25.98 23.25 6.28
CA ALA A 97 -26.53 23.38 4.94
C ALA A 97 -25.92 22.38 3.95
N ALA A 98 -24.60 22.13 4.08
CA ALA A 98 -23.86 21.24 3.21
C ALA A 98 -22.82 20.42 3.99
N PRO A 99 -23.18 19.23 4.49
CA PRO A 99 -22.25 18.36 5.23
C PRO A 99 -20.95 18.02 4.51
N THR A 100 -20.93 18.05 3.17
CA THR A 100 -19.72 17.81 2.38
C THR A 100 -18.62 18.85 2.59
N THR A 101 -18.96 20.06 3.08
CA THR A 101 -17.96 21.10 3.40
C THR A 101 -17.04 20.68 4.56
N VAL A 102 -17.42 19.67 5.37
CA VAL A 102 -16.52 19.06 6.36
C VAL A 102 -15.19 18.64 5.74
N GLY A 103 -15.20 18.21 4.48
CA GLY A 103 -13.99 17.84 3.75
C GLY A 103 -13.08 19.05 3.53
N VAL A 104 -13.66 20.19 3.17
CA VAL A 104 -12.93 21.46 3.02
C VAL A 104 -12.34 21.89 4.36
N TRP A 105 -13.12 21.85 5.44
CA TRP A 105 -12.67 22.22 6.79
C TRP A 105 -11.48 21.35 7.23
N ARG A 106 -11.59 20.03 7.08
CA ARG A 106 -10.51 19.11 7.43
C ARG A 106 -9.24 19.35 6.61
N LEU A 107 -9.40 19.56 5.30
CA LEU A 107 -8.29 19.78 4.38
C LEU A 107 -7.58 21.11 4.64
N LEU A 108 -8.31 22.18 4.97
CA LEU A 108 -7.73 23.46 5.41
C LEU A 108 -6.83 23.26 6.62
N LEU A 109 -7.25 22.43 7.59
CA LEU A 109 -6.45 22.14 8.79
C LEU A 109 -5.26 21.19 8.54
N GLY A 110 -5.22 20.51 7.39
CA GLY A 110 -4.21 19.48 7.11
C GLY A 110 -4.35 18.23 8.00
N TYR A 111 -5.57 17.95 8.48
CA TYR A 111 -5.84 16.80 9.35
C TYR A 111 -6.23 15.55 8.56
N ILE A 112 -5.79 14.39 9.04
CA ILE A 112 -6.45 13.12 8.72
C ILE A 112 -7.72 12.95 9.59
N TRP A 113 -8.63 12.05 9.22
CA TRP A 113 -9.88 11.85 9.97
C TRP A 113 -9.65 11.61 11.47
N ARG A 114 -8.64 10.80 11.82
CA ARG A 114 -8.30 10.50 13.22
C ARG A 114 -7.87 11.74 14.01
N GLU A 115 -7.13 12.64 13.38
CA GLU A 115 -6.69 13.88 14.02
C GLU A 115 -7.86 14.85 14.19
N PHE A 116 -8.74 14.93 13.20
CA PHE A 116 -9.92 15.79 13.28
C PHE A 116 -10.92 15.28 14.33
N SER A 117 -11.15 13.97 14.36
CA SER A 117 -11.91 13.25 15.41
C SER A 117 -11.34 13.55 16.80
N ALA A 118 -10.02 13.44 16.99
CA ALA A 118 -9.36 13.79 18.24
C ALA A 118 -9.57 15.26 18.64
N ALA A 119 -9.47 16.19 17.69
CA ALA A 119 -9.72 17.61 17.94
C ALA A 119 -11.18 17.88 18.37
N THR A 120 -12.15 17.24 17.70
CA THR A 120 -13.58 17.37 18.09
C THR A 120 -13.85 16.81 19.47
N LYS A 121 -13.11 15.77 19.90
CA LYS A 121 -13.24 15.23 21.26
C LYS A 121 -12.76 16.22 22.31
N VAL A 122 -11.65 16.91 22.06
CA VAL A 122 -11.10 17.92 22.99
C VAL A 122 -12.09 19.09 23.13
N VAL A 123 -12.47 19.71 22.01
CA VAL A 123 -13.40 20.85 22.01
C VAL A 123 -14.79 20.46 22.48
N GLY A 124 -15.29 19.29 22.08
CA GLY A 124 -16.58 18.76 22.51
C GLY A 124 -16.64 18.55 24.02
N THR A 125 -15.56 18.07 24.64
CA THR A 125 -15.48 17.96 26.11
C THR A 125 -15.55 19.32 26.79
N GLU A 126 -14.78 20.30 26.30
CA GLU A 126 -14.74 21.66 26.85
C GLU A 126 -16.12 22.34 26.77
N LEU A 127 -16.81 22.19 25.65
CA LEU A 127 -18.08 22.87 25.37
C LEU A 127 -19.32 22.03 25.70
N SER A 128 -19.14 20.84 26.27
CA SER A 128 -20.23 19.87 26.47
C SER A 128 -21.03 19.56 25.19
N LEU A 129 -20.33 19.43 24.07
CA LEU A 129 -20.86 19.11 22.73
C LEU A 129 -20.48 17.68 22.31
N PRO A 130 -21.17 17.10 21.30
CA PRO A 130 -20.84 15.76 20.80
C PRO A 130 -19.41 15.68 20.26
N ALA A 131 -18.69 14.59 20.58
CA ALA A 131 -17.45 14.23 19.91
C ALA A 131 -17.76 13.40 18.66
N LEU A 132 -17.00 13.61 17.58
CA LEU A 132 -17.21 12.93 16.30
C LEU A 132 -16.19 11.82 16.10
N SER A 133 -16.64 10.65 15.65
CA SER A 133 -15.75 9.57 15.22
C SER A 133 -15.23 9.77 13.80
N ASP A 134 -14.13 9.09 13.46
CA ASP A 134 -13.56 9.08 12.12
C ASP A 134 -14.60 8.70 11.05
N ASP A 135 -15.43 7.69 11.33
CA ASP A 135 -16.45 7.22 10.41
C ASP A 135 -17.61 8.20 10.27
N ARG A 136 -17.96 8.94 11.33
CA ARG A 136 -18.98 9.99 11.27
C ARG A 136 -18.50 11.13 10.37
N LEU A 137 -17.26 11.58 10.53
CA LEU A 137 -16.64 12.60 9.67
C LEU A 137 -16.57 12.16 8.20
N LYS A 138 -16.10 10.93 7.94
CA LYS A 138 -16.06 10.37 6.57
C LYS A 138 -17.42 10.38 5.87
N ARG A 139 -18.50 10.06 6.58
CA ARG A 139 -19.86 10.05 6.00
C ARG A 139 -20.31 11.45 5.57
N PHE A 140 -19.97 12.48 6.35
CA PHE A 140 -20.25 13.88 6.00
C PHE A 140 -19.48 14.28 4.74
N GLU A 141 -18.17 14.02 4.70
CA GLU A 141 -17.33 14.34 3.54
C GLU A 141 -17.77 13.64 2.25
N GLN A 142 -18.23 12.39 2.36
CA GLN A 142 -18.73 11.59 1.23
C GLN A 142 -20.17 11.93 0.84
N GLY A 143 -20.86 12.82 1.57
CA GLY A 143 -22.24 13.19 1.27
C GLY A 143 -23.23 12.02 1.33
N ARG A 144 -23.00 11.02 2.21
CA ARG A 144 -23.87 9.83 2.28
C ARG A 144 -25.28 10.21 2.74
N GLU A 145 -26.28 9.75 1.99
CA GLU A 145 -27.70 9.92 2.33
C GLU A 145 -28.03 9.34 3.73
N GLY A 146 -29.00 9.96 4.41
CA GLY A 146 -29.47 9.50 5.72
C GLY A 146 -28.52 9.79 6.90
N SER A 147 -27.46 10.57 6.69
CA SER A 147 -26.50 10.96 7.74
C SER A 147 -26.48 12.49 7.94
N PRO A 148 -27.59 13.13 8.35
CA PRO A 148 -27.62 14.57 8.57
C PRO A 148 -26.67 14.96 9.71
N VAL A 149 -26.07 16.14 9.58
CA VAL A 149 -25.28 16.78 10.64
C VAL A 149 -26.25 17.43 11.62
N THR A 150 -26.06 17.17 12.91
CA THR A 150 -26.83 17.86 13.97
C THR A 150 -26.21 19.23 14.30
N ALA A 151 -26.99 20.14 14.89
CA ALA A 151 -26.47 21.46 15.29
C ALA A 151 -25.26 21.36 16.23
N GLY A 152 -25.28 20.46 17.21
CA GLY A 152 -24.15 20.25 18.12
C GLY A 152 -22.89 19.73 17.42
N GLU A 153 -23.05 18.83 16.44
CA GLU A 153 -21.93 18.35 15.61
C GLU A 153 -21.38 19.47 14.70
N ALA A 154 -22.24 20.27 14.09
CA ALA A 154 -21.81 21.42 13.30
C ALA A 154 -21.08 22.47 14.16
N ARG A 155 -21.58 22.72 15.38
CA ARG A 155 -20.96 23.65 16.31
C ARG A 155 -19.55 23.23 16.72
N VAL A 156 -19.36 21.96 17.09
CA VAL A 156 -18.02 21.49 17.50
C VAL A 156 -17.04 21.51 16.32
N ILE A 157 -17.50 21.21 15.10
CA ILE A 157 -16.67 21.31 13.88
C ILE A 157 -16.24 22.75 13.65
N ALA A 158 -17.17 23.70 13.75
CA ALA A 158 -16.91 25.12 13.56
C ALA A 158 -15.92 25.66 14.61
N GLU A 159 -16.08 25.30 15.87
CA GLU A 159 -15.16 25.69 16.96
C GLU A 159 -13.75 25.13 16.73
N VAL A 160 -13.62 23.86 16.33
CA VAL A 160 -12.31 23.27 15.99
C VAL A 160 -11.65 24.03 14.84
N LEU A 161 -12.41 24.35 13.78
CA LEU A 161 -11.89 25.03 12.60
C LEU A 161 -11.39 26.45 12.94
N CYS A 162 -12.25 27.26 13.55
CA CYS A 162 -11.92 28.65 13.88
C CYS A 162 -10.72 28.71 14.84
N ARG A 163 -10.74 27.94 15.94
CA ARG A 163 -9.63 27.91 16.91
C ARG A 163 -8.33 27.42 16.29
N ALA A 164 -8.38 26.46 15.37
CA ALA A 164 -7.17 25.97 14.71
C ALA A 164 -6.59 27.02 13.75
N ILE A 165 -7.43 27.70 12.96
CA ILE A 165 -7.00 28.76 12.04
C ILE A 165 -6.46 29.98 12.80
N GLU A 166 -7.04 30.29 13.96
CA GLU A 166 -6.57 31.34 14.86
C GLU A 166 -5.32 30.95 15.68
N GLY A 167 -4.90 29.68 15.63
CA GLY A 167 -3.75 29.17 16.36
C GLY A 167 -3.99 28.98 17.87
N THR A 168 -5.25 28.91 18.31
CA THR A 168 -5.67 28.79 19.71
C THR A 168 -6.14 27.38 20.10
N LEU A 169 -6.31 26.47 19.13
CA LEU A 169 -6.79 25.11 19.40
C LEU A 169 -5.82 24.29 20.25
N TRP A 170 -4.52 24.43 20.01
CA TRP A 170 -3.48 23.69 20.72
C TRP A 170 -2.54 24.65 21.42
N PRO A 171 -2.02 24.29 22.61
CA PRO A 171 -0.98 25.08 23.26
C PRO A 171 0.28 25.12 22.38
N GLN A 172 0.99 26.24 22.43
CA GLN A 172 2.29 26.35 21.81
C GLN A 172 3.28 25.41 22.50
N ALA A 173 4.12 24.72 21.73
CA ALA A 173 5.15 23.86 22.27
C ALA A 173 6.39 24.67 22.65
N ASP A 174 6.90 24.48 23.86
CA ASP A 174 8.07 25.21 24.39
C ASP A 174 9.41 24.71 23.81
N ASP A 175 9.40 23.61 23.06
CA ASP A 175 10.59 22.94 22.50
C ASP A 175 10.82 23.26 21.01
N GLY A 176 10.20 24.33 20.51
CA GLY A 176 10.35 24.77 19.14
C GLY A 176 9.57 23.95 18.10
N ARG A 177 8.79 22.95 18.53
CA ARG A 177 7.83 22.29 17.63
C ARG A 177 6.77 23.29 17.14
N ARG A 178 6.38 23.10 15.89
CA ARG A 178 5.40 23.94 15.19
C ARG A 178 4.08 23.20 15.06
N THR A 179 2.97 23.92 15.13
CA THR A 179 1.65 23.34 14.82
C THR A 179 1.52 23.10 13.32
N LYS A 180 0.62 22.19 12.91
CA LYS A 180 0.35 21.94 11.49
C LYS A 180 -0.21 23.16 10.76
N GLN A 181 -0.75 24.14 11.48
CA GLN A 181 -1.29 25.37 10.91
C GLN A 181 -0.23 26.44 10.63
N GLN A 182 1.01 26.26 11.10
CA GLN A 182 2.13 27.13 10.75
C GLN A 182 2.65 26.81 9.32
N ARG A 183 1.81 27.08 8.31
CA ARG A 183 2.08 26.87 6.88
C ARG A 183 1.78 28.14 6.07
N PRO A 184 2.41 28.35 4.91
CA PRO A 184 2.22 29.57 4.11
C PRO A 184 0.76 29.87 3.74
N ASP A 185 -0.05 28.83 3.48
CA ASP A 185 -1.47 28.92 3.11
C ASP A 185 -2.41 29.28 4.28
N LEU A 186 -1.89 29.37 5.51
CA LEU A 186 -2.62 29.80 6.71
C LEU A 186 -1.89 30.91 7.48
N ALA A 187 -0.87 31.54 6.90
CA ALA A 187 0.02 32.47 7.61
C ALA A 187 -0.72 33.68 8.22
N GLN A 188 -1.80 34.15 7.59
CA GLN A 188 -2.70 35.19 8.10
C GLN A 188 -4.12 34.66 8.30
N GLY A 189 -4.26 33.36 8.60
CA GLY A 189 -5.54 32.70 8.79
C GLY A 189 -6.47 32.85 7.58
N TRP A 190 -7.71 33.25 7.83
CA TRP A 190 -8.76 33.36 6.80
C TRP A 190 -8.45 34.36 5.67
N ASP A 191 -7.66 35.41 5.93
CA ASP A 191 -7.26 36.35 4.89
C ASP A 191 -6.39 35.69 3.82
N THR A 192 -5.47 34.81 4.23
CA THR A 192 -4.67 34.02 3.29
C THR A 192 -5.53 32.99 2.56
N VAL A 193 -6.46 32.33 3.26
CA VAL A 193 -7.40 31.35 2.65
C VAL A 193 -8.22 32.02 1.54
N ARG A 194 -8.78 33.21 1.80
CA ARG A 194 -9.53 34.00 0.82
C ARG A 194 -8.67 34.46 -0.35
N SER A 195 -7.44 34.92 -0.07
CA SER A 195 -6.50 35.32 -1.11
C SER A 195 -6.21 34.16 -2.07
N TYR A 196 -5.97 32.96 -1.55
CA TYR A 196 -5.63 31.79 -2.36
C TYR A 196 -6.85 31.22 -3.11
N SER A 197 -8.05 31.33 -2.54
CA SER A 197 -9.28 30.87 -3.20
C SER A 197 -9.71 31.75 -4.37
N THR A 198 -9.27 33.01 -4.42
CA THR A 198 -9.67 34.00 -5.44
C THR A 198 -8.53 34.40 -6.38
N GLY A 199 -7.29 34.49 -5.87
CA GLY A 199 -6.10 34.91 -6.61
C GLY A 199 -5.22 33.77 -7.14
N GLY A 200 -5.54 32.52 -6.79
CA GLY A 200 -4.74 31.34 -7.14
C GLY A 200 -3.57 31.09 -6.17
N VAL A 201 -2.94 29.91 -6.30
CA VAL A 201 -1.84 29.47 -5.43
C VAL A 201 -0.51 29.67 -6.15
N PRO A 202 0.46 30.40 -5.56
CA PRO A 202 1.80 30.53 -6.14
C PRO A 202 2.46 29.15 -6.31
N PHE A 203 3.16 28.96 -7.44
CA PHE A 203 3.69 27.64 -7.79
C PHE A 203 4.71 27.12 -6.76
N GLU A 204 5.53 28.02 -6.20
CA GLU A 204 6.47 27.72 -5.14
C GLU A 204 5.79 27.21 -3.85
N VAL A 205 4.61 27.74 -3.51
CA VAL A 205 3.83 27.28 -2.36
C VAL A 205 3.21 25.91 -2.64
N PHE A 206 2.74 25.69 -3.86
CA PHE A 206 2.27 24.38 -4.31
C PHE A 206 3.39 23.32 -4.28
N LEU A 207 4.60 23.66 -4.75
CA LEU A 207 5.77 22.80 -4.67
C LEU A 207 6.21 22.55 -3.22
N HIS A 208 6.12 23.55 -2.33
CA HIS A 208 6.36 23.38 -0.90
C HIS A 208 5.41 22.34 -0.28
N GLN A 209 4.11 22.37 -0.58
CA GLN A 209 3.16 21.36 -0.09
C GLN A 209 3.50 19.95 -0.58
N ARG A 210 4.01 19.81 -1.81
CA ARG A 210 4.52 18.53 -2.33
C ARG A 210 5.78 18.07 -1.61
N HIS A 211 6.72 18.99 -1.34
CA HIS A 211 7.95 18.69 -0.60
C HIS A 211 7.67 18.25 0.84
N TYR A 212 6.68 18.86 1.50
CA TYR A 212 6.25 18.51 2.85
C TYR A 212 5.57 17.12 2.95
N GLY A 213 5.34 16.44 1.81
CA GLY A 213 5.10 14.99 1.75
C GLY A 213 3.65 14.51 1.85
N GLY A 214 2.66 15.43 1.88
CA GLY A 214 1.27 15.07 2.17
C GLY A 214 0.44 14.52 1.01
N ALA A 215 0.67 14.99 -0.22
CA ALA A 215 -0.30 14.84 -1.30
C ALA A 215 -0.61 13.39 -1.69
N PHE A 216 0.42 12.54 -1.82
CA PHE A 216 0.25 11.14 -2.20
C PHE A 216 0.26 10.18 -1.01
N ARG A 217 0.85 10.59 0.13
CA ARG A 217 1.00 9.70 1.28
C ARG A 217 -0.34 9.27 1.86
N GLN A 218 -1.30 10.19 1.96
CA GLN A 218 -2.65 9.88 2.46
C GLN A 218 -3.36 8.85 1.59
N LEU A 219 -3.24 9.00 0.27
CA LEU A 219 -3.83 8.07 -0.68
C LEU A 219 -3.15 6.70 -0.59
N LEU A 220 -1.81 6.66 -0.56
CA LEU A 220 -1.04 5.42 -0.41
C LEU A 220 -1.33 4.69 0.92
N ASP A 221 -1.51 5.42 2.03
CA ASP A 221 -1.89 4.83 3.32
C ASP A 221 -3.31 4.26 3.27
N ALA A 222 -4.25 4.95 2.60
CA ALA A 222 -5.63 4.49 2.46
C ALA A 222 -5.77 3.22 1.60
N ILE A 223 -4.89 3.02 0.62
CA ILE A 223 -4.88 1.83 -0.25
C ILE A 223 -3.87 0.77 0.15
N GLY A 224 -3.21 0.89 1.31
CA GLY A 224 -2.10 0.01 1.71
C GLY A 224 -2.44 -1.48 1.66
N THR A 225 -3.63 -1.87 2.12
CA THR A 225 -4.11 -3.26 2.04
C THR A 225 -4.34 -3.68 0.59
N GLN A 226 -4.99 -2.84 -0.21
CA GLN A 226 -5.25 -3.11 -1.63
C GLN A 226 -3.95 -3.23 -2.42
N ARG A 227 -2.90 -2.44 -2.10
CA ARG A 227 -1.60 -2.56 -2.75
C ARG A 227 -0.94 -3.92 -2.52
N GLY A 228 -1.07 -4.48 -1.31
CA GLY A 228 -0.64 -5.85 -1.04
C GLY A 228 -1.44 -6.86 -1.84
N ASP A 229 -2.76 -6.64 -1.94
CA ASP A 229 -3.73 -7.53 -2.56
C ASP A 229 -3.65 -7.54 -4.10
N VAL A 230 -3.35 -6.43 -4.77
CA VAL A 230 -3.39 -6.34 -6.25
C VAL A 230 -2.54 -7.42 -6.94
N LEU A 231 -1.33 -7.68 -6.45
CA LEU A 231 -0.46 -8.69 -7.06
C LEU A 231 -0.94 -10.12 -6.79
N GLU A 232 -1.56 -10.35 -5.61
CA GLU A 232 -2.20 -11.62 -5.27
C GLU A 232 -3.45 -11.84 -6.13
N GLN A 233 -4.28 -10.82 -6.31
CA GLN A 233 -5.47 -10.85 -7.15
C GLN A 233 -5.13 -11.08 -8.62
N GLU A 234 -4.08 -10.43 -9.13
CA GLU A 234 -3.62 -10.64 -10.51
C GLU A 234 -3.19 -12.09 -10.74
N LEU A 235 -2.51 -12.70 -9.76
CA LEU A 235 -2.19 -14.13 -9.79
C LEU A 235 -3.45 -15.00 -9.73
N GLU A 236 -4.39 -14.70 -8.83
CA GLU A 236 -5.66 -15.41 -8.66
C GLU A 236 -6.49 -15.42 -9.96
N ASP A 237 -6.63 -14.28 -10.62
CA ASP A 237 -7.33 -14.16 -11.90
C ASP A 237 -6.67 -15.03 -12.99
N ARG A 238 -5.34 -15.07 -13.04
CA ARG A 238 -4.59 -15.90 -14.00
C ARG A 238 -4.74 -17.39 -13.71
N LEU A 239 -4.82 -17.79 -12.44
CA LEU A 239 -5.06 -19.16 -12.00
C LEU A 239 -6.45 -19.64 -12.37
N HIS A 240 -7.48 -18.81 -12.13
CA HIS A 240 -8.86 -19.10 -12.54
C HIS A 240 -8.98 -19.27 -14.05
N HIS A 241 -8.39 -18.34 -14.82
CA HIS A 241 -8.42 -18.42 -16.27
C HIS A 241 -7.82 -19.73 -16.83
N ARG A 242 -6.80 -20.27 -16.14
CA ARG A 242 -6.11 -21.51 -16.52
C ARG A 242 -6.70 -22.77 -15.86
N ALA A 243 -7.75 -22.63 -15.05
CA ALA A 243 -8.33 -23.72 -14.27
C ALA A 243 -7.26 -24.53 -13.49
N VAL A 244 -6.39 -23.83 -12.78
CA VAL A 244 -5.39 -24.41 -11.87
C VAL A 244 -6.01 -24.53 -10.46
N PRO A 245 -5.96 -25.69 -9.78
CA PRO A 245 -6.44 -25.81 -8.41
C PRO A 245 -5.50 -25.13 -7.41
N PHE A 246 -6.03 -24.23 -6.57
CA PHE A 246 -5.28 -23.53 -5.55
C PHE A 246 -6.13 -23.21 -4.31
N ILE A 247 -5.46 -22.93 -3.19
CA ILE A 247 -6.05 -22.26 -2.03
C ILE A 247 -5.23 -21.00 -1.78
N ARG A 248 -5.91 -19.84 -1.75
CA ARG A 248 -5.34 -18.58 -1.30
C ARG A 248 -5.41 -18.51 0.22
N THR A 249 -4.26 -18.36 0.86
CA THR A 249 -4.11 -18.57 2.30
C THR A 249 -4.22 -17.25 3.05
N GLY A 250 -5.46 -16.83 3.32
CA GLY A 250 -5.76 -15.69 4.20
C GLY A 250 -5.85 -16.06 5.69
N ALA A 251 -6.09 -15.05 6.54
CA ALA A 251 -6.24 -15.21 8.00
C ALA A 251 -7.34 -16.22 8.43
N HIS A 252 -8.26 -16.57 7.54
CA HIS A 252 -9.38 -17.47 7.79
C HIS A 252 -9.27 -18.85 7.12
N ASN A 253 -8.29 -19.08 6.23
CA ASN A 253 -8.23 -20.28 5.37
C ASN A 253 -7.12 -21.27 5.73
N GLN A 254 -6.34 -21.03 6.80
CA GLN A 254 -5.36 -22.03 7.27
C GLN A 254 -6.02 -23.33 7.72
N ALA A 255 -7.26 -23.26 8.22
CA ALA A 255 -8.04 -24.43 8.59
C ALA A 255 -8.37 -25.30 7.37
N GLU A 256 -8.52 -24.72 6.19
CA GLU A 256 -8.82 -25.45 4.95
C GLU A 256 -7.64 -26.32 4.51
N ILE A 257 -6.41 -25.80 4.59
CA ILE A 257 -5.18 -26.57 4.31
C ILE A 257 -5.11 -27.80 5.23
N GLN A 258 -5.35 -27.58 6.53
CA GLN A 258 -5.30 -28.66 7.52
C GLN A 258 -6.42 -29.68 7.30
N GLN A 259 -7.64 -29.23 6.98
CA GLN A 259 -8.78 -30.11 6.73
C GLN A 259 -8.60 -30.94 5.45
N ARG A 260 -8.11 -30.32 4.38
CA ARG A 260 -8.02 -30.93 3.05
C ARG A 260 -6.82 -31.86 2.90
N PHE A 261 -5.66 -31.47 3.42
CA PHE A 261 -4.42 -32.21 3.24
C PHE A 261 -3.98 -33.00 4.48
N ASN A 262 -4.65 -32.82 5.63
CA ASN A 262 -4.20 -33.32 6.92
C ASN A 262 -2.75 -32.90 7.26
N LEU A 263 -2.35 -31.72 6.78
CA LEU A 263 -1.02 -31.15 6.94
C LEU A 263 -1.13 -29.72 7.48
N THR A 264 -0.23 -29.36 8.39
CA THR A 264 -0.04 -27.97 8.80
C THR A 264 1.12 -27.39 7.99
N VAL A 265 0.93 -26.22 7.37
CA VAL A 265 2.00 -25.49 6.68
C VAL A 265 2.39 -24.27 7.52
N LYS A 266 3.63 -24.22 8.01
CA LYS A 266 4.15 -23.15 8.88
C LYS A 266 5.56 -22.72 8.47
N PRO A 267 5.80 -21.43 8.17
CA PRO A 267 4.79 -20.37 8.05
C PRO A 267 3.83 -20.66 6.88
N ALA A 268 2.58 -20.21 7.00
CA ALA A 268 1.65 -20.35 5.88
C ALA A 268 2.14 -19.47 4.70
N PRO A 269 2.21 -20.02 3.47
CA PRO A 269 2.48 -19.23 2.26
C PRO A 269 1.31 -18.29 1.98
N ASP A 270 1.32 -17.59 0.84
CA ASP A 270 0.17 -16.79 0.35
C ASP A 270 -0.74 -17.64 -0.57
N PHE A 271 -0.19 -18.67 -1.22
CA PHE A 271 -0.91 -19.65 -2.02
C PHE A 271 -0.36 -21.08 -1.84
N VAL A 272 -1.25 -22.07 -1.91
CA VAL A 272 -0.89 -23.49 -2.07
C VAL A 272 -1.58 -24.07 -3.30
N PHE A 273 -0.88 -24.93 -4.03
CA PHE A 273 -1.36 -25.58 -5.26
C PHE A 273 -1.41 -27.09 -5.09
N PHE A 274 -2.42 -27.74 -5.64
CA PHE A 274 -2.64 -29.17 -5.49
C PHE A 274 -3.21 -29.78 -6.77
N ASP A 275 -3.13 -31.10 -6.90
CA ASP A 275 -3.77 -31.84 -8.00
C ASP A 275 -5.13 -32.41 -7.61
N GLN A 276 -5.82 -33.06 -8.55
CA GLN A 276 -7.14 -33.66 -8.34
C GLN A 276 -7.18 -34.77 -7.28
N SER A 277 -6.02 -35.30 -6.87
CA SER A 277 -5.92 -36.28 -5.78
C SER A 277 -5.71 -35.60 -4.42
N ASP A 278 -5.94 -34.29 -4.34
CA ASP A 278 -5.64 -33.43 -3.19
C ASP A 278 -4.18 -33.60 -2.72
N THR A 279 -3.24 -33.85 -3.63
CA THR A 279 -1.81 -33.87 -3.29
C THR A 279 -1.22 -32.48 -3.45
N LEU A 280 -0.52 -31.97 -2.42
CA LEU A 280 0.17 -30.69 -2.48
C LEU A 280 1.29 -30.74 -3.53
N ARG A 281 1.26 -29.81 -4.49
CA ARG A 281 2.19 -29.76 -5.63
C ARG A 281 3.14 -28.58 -5.60
N ALA A 282 2.75 -27.45 -5.02
CA ALA A 282 3.63 -26.29 -4.86
C ALA A 282 3.10 -25.33 -3.79
N ILE A 283 3.98 -24.47 -3.29
CA ILE A 283 3.64 -23.33 -2.43
C ILE A 283 4.20 -22.03 -3.03
N LEU A 284 3.52 -20.91 -2.81
CA LEU A 284 3.92 -19.62 -3.37
C LEU A 284 3.73 -18.48 -2.38
N GLU A 285 4.71 -17.59 -2.35
CA GLU A 285 4.68 -16.36 -1.55
C GLU A 285 4.73 -15.13 -2.47
N VAL A 286 3.84 -14.16 -2.22
CA VAL A 286 3.71 -12.91 -2.96
C VAL A 286 4.24 -11.74 -2.14
N LYS A 287 5.11 -10.90 -2.70
CA LYS A 287 5.65 -9.73 -1.99
C LYS A 287 5.87 -8.52 -2.89
N LEU A 288 5.07 -7.48 -2.65
CA LEU A 288 5.28 -6.13 -3.18
C LEU A 288 6.09 -5.26 -2.20
N VAL A 289 7.29 -4.80 -2.60
CA VAL A 289 8.19 -4.00 -1.74
C VAL A 289 8.96 -2.95 -2.52
N ASN A 290 8.84 -1.67 -2.14
CA ASN A 290 9.56 -0.55 -2.80
C ASN A 290 10.81 -0.06 -2.04
N ASP A 291 10.98 -0.47 -0.78
CA ASP A 291 12.12 -0.08 0.05
C ASP A 291 13.11 -1.25 0.22
N GLY A 292 14.41 -0.99 0.02
CA GLY A 292 15.44 -2.03 0.04
C GLY A 292 15.68 -2.63 1.43
N GLY A 293 15.52 -1.84 2.50
CA GLY A 293 15.62 -2.35 3.88
C GLY A 293 14.48 -3.33 4.20
N THR A 294 13.27 -2.93 3.84
CA THR A 294 12.07 -3.77 3.95
C THR A 294 12.20 -5.04 3.10
N ALA A 295 12.74 -4.95 1.89
CA ALA A 295 12.91 -6.11 1.02
C ALA A 295 13.86 -7.15 1.63
N ARG A 296 14.99 -6.68 2.19
CA ARG A 296 15.93 -7.53 2.94
C ARG A 296 15.24 -8.24 4.11
N ASP A 297 14.45 -7.51 4.90
CA ASP A 297 13.78 -8.08 6.07
C ASP A 297 12.73 -9.11 5.65
N LYS A 298 12.01 -8.87 4.54
CA LYS A 298 11.02 -9.82 3.99
C LYS A 298 11.66 -11.03 3.29
N ALA A 299 12.87 -10.90 2.75
CA ALA A 299 13.58 -12.00 2.10
C ALA A 299 13.80 -13.21 3.03
N ALA A 300 13.98 -12.97 4.34
CA ALA A 300 14.16 -14.02 5.34
C ALA A 300 13.00 -15.02 5.40
N ARG A 301 11.78 -14.61 5.01
CA ARG A 301 10.60 -15.48 4.99
C ARG A 301 10.72 -16.63 3.98
N PHE A 302 11.42 -16.41 2.86
CA PHE A 302 11.64 -17.45 1.85
C PHE A 302 12.57 -18.56 2.35
N ALA A 303 13.56 -18.23 3.18
CA ALA A 303 14.41 -19.24 3.82
C ALA A 303 13.59 -20.15 4.75
N SER A 304 12.67 -19.58 5.53
CA SER A 304 11.76 -20.36 6.38
C SER A 304 10.81 -21.23 5.56
N LEU A 305 10.21 -20.67 4.50
CA LEU A 305 9.33 -21.42 3.59
C LEU A 305 10.06 -22.53 2.84
N ARG A 306 11.34 -22.32 2.49
CA ARG A 306 12.17 -23.37 1.88
C ARG A 306 12.36 -24.55 2.81
N GLY A 307 12.65 -24.29 4.09
CA GLY A 307 12.74 -25.33 5.11
C GLY A 307 11.43 -26.13 5.22
N GLU A 308 10.31 -25.42 5.17
CA GLU A 308 8.99 -26.02 5.21
C GLU A 308 8.67 -26.84 3.95
N ALA A 309 8.98 -26.31 2.77
CA ALA A 309 8.87 -27.01 1.49
C ALA A 309 9.65 -28.33 1.49
N GLY A 310 10.86 -28.33 2.06
CA GLY A 310 11.66 -29.53 2.29
C GLY A 310 10.97 -30.54 3.21
N ARG A 311 10.41 -30.08 4.34
CA ARG A 311 9.63 -30.92 5.27
C ARG A 311 8.41 -31.54 4.62
N LEU A 312 7.79 -30.85 3.67
CA LEU A 312 6.61 -31.28 2.90
C LEU A 312 6.96 -32.19 1.71
N GLY A 313 8.14 -32.83 1.71
CA GLY A 313 8.55 -33.76 0.66
C GLY A 313 9.24 -33.10 -0.53
N GLY A 314 9.78 -31.88 -0.35
CA GLY A 314 10.52 -31.17 -1.39
C GLY A 314 9.61 -30.51 -2.43
N VAL A 315 8.41 -30.06 -2.02
CA VAL A 315 7.51 -29.33 -2.91
C VAL A 315 8.18 -28.05 -3.44
N PRO A 316 7.99 -27.68 -4.71
CA PRO A 316 8.47 -26.41 -5.23
C PRO A 316 7.96 -25.20 -4.44
N LEU A 317 8.88 -24.30 -4.07
CA LEU A 317 8.59 -22.96 -3.56
C LEU A 317 8.73 -21.93 -4.69
N PHE A 318 7.68 -21.15 -4.90
CA PHE A 318 7.64 -20.05 -5.85
C PHE A 318 7.60 -18.70 -5.14
N ALA A 319 8.17 -17.68 -5.77
CA ALA A 319 8.05 -16.29 -5.35
C ALA A 319 7.42 -15.46 -6.46
N LEU A 320 6.42 -14.65 -6.12
CA LEU A 320 5.92 -13.57 -6.98
C LEU A 320 6.27 -12.24 -6.33
N LEU A 321 7.24 -11.53 -6.91
CA LEU A 321 7.83 -10.32 -6.35
C LEU A 321 7.56 -9.12 -7.24
N ASP A 322 7.25 -7.98 -6.66
CA ASP A 322 7.27 -6.72 -7.40
C ASP A 322 7.74 -5.57 -6.49
N GLY A 323 8.06 -4.43 -7.11
CA GLY A 323 8.56 -3.23 -6.44
C GLY A 323 10.09 -3.13 -6.41
N LEU A 324 10.57 -1.88 -6.41
CA LEU A 324 12.00 -1.58 -6.57
C LEU A 324 12.87 -1.84 -5.32
N GLY A 325 12.27 -2.23 -4.20
CA GLY A 325 13.03 -2.68 -3.03
C GLY A 325 13.87 -3.92 -3.34
N TRP A 326 13.41 -4.75 -4.28
CA TRP A 326 14.11 -5.95 -4.72
C TRP A 326 15.34 -5.68 -5.60
N THR A 327 15.61 -4.44 -6.01
CA THR A 327 16.87 -4.08 -6.70
C THR A 327 18.10 -4.25 -5.81
N ARG A 328 17.90 -4.42 -4.50
CA ARG A 328 18.94 -4.81 -3.55
C ARG A 328 19.30 -6.30 -3.69
N VAL A 329 20.15 -6.60 -4.67
CA VAL A 329 20.45 -7.98 -5.09
C VAL A 329 21.24 -8.82 -4.08
N ASN A 330 22.17 -8.23 -3.34
CA ASN A 330 23.13 -9.02 -2.55
C ASN A 330 22.53 -9.66 -1.29
N ASP A 331 21.57 -9.02 -0.64
CA ASP A 331 20.98 -9.46 0.63
C ASP A 331 19.45 -9.41 0.65
N ALA A 332 18.79 -9.10 -0.48
CA ALA A 332 17.35 -9.28 -0.63
C ALA A 332 17.01 -10.25 -1.76
N LEU A 333 17.15 -9.85 -3.03
CA LEU A 333 16.65 -10.66 -4.16
C LEU A 333 17.49 -11.91 -4.43
N GLY A 334 18.82 -11.86 -4.34
CA GLY A 334 19.70 -13.02 -4.50
C GLY A 334 19.36 -14.16 -3.52
N PRO A 335 19.18 -13.89 -2.21
CA PRO A 335 18.65 -14.88 -1.26
C PRO A 335 17.31 -15.51 -1.67
N VAL A 336 16.36 -14.72 -2.21
CA VAL A 336 15.08 -15.27 -2.67
C VAL A 336 15.26 -16.17 -3.90
N VAL A 337 16.10 -15.76 -4.86
CA VAL A 337 16.47 -16.58 -6.02
C VAL A 337 17.08 -17.90 -5.57
N ARG A 338 17.99 -17.89 -4.59
CA ARG A 338 18.55 -19.11 -3.99
C ARG A 338 17.46 -19.98 -3.37
N ASP A 339 16.59 -19.39 -2.55
CA ASP A 339 15.66 -20.18 -1.73
C ASP A 339 14.47 -20.75 -2.51
N CYS A 340 14.19 -20.19 -3.68
CA CYS A 340 13.16 -20.69 -4.62
C CYS A 340 13.77 -21.49 -5.78
N ASP A 341 15.07 -21.79 -5.77
CA ASP A 341 15.81 -22.40 -6.88
C ASP A 341 15.59 -21.66 -8.22
N GLY A 342 15.47 -20.33 -8.17
CA GLY A 342 15.22 -19.49 -9.33
C GLY A 342 13.77 -19.34 -9.77
N ARG A 343 12.80 -20.01 -9.11
CA ARG A 343 11.34 -19.86 -9.33
C ARG A 343 10.82 -18.54 -8.76
N VAL A 344 11.39 -17.45 -9.26
CA VAL A 344 11.05 -16.08 -8.87
C VAL A 344 10.46 -15.38 -10.08
N PHE A 345 9.24 -14.91 -9.93
CA PHE A 345 8.49 -14.26 -10.98
C PHE A 345 8.15 -12.85 -10.55
N THR A 346 7.92 -11.99 -11.54
CA THR A 346 7.47 -10.63 -11.33
C THR A 346 6.12 -10.45 -12.00
N ARG A 347 5.48 -9.30 -11.80
CA ARG A 347 4.30 -8.96 -12.61
C ARG A 347 4.57 -9.09 -14.11
N GLY A 348 5.75 -8.65 -14.58
CA GLY A 348 6.13 -8.72 -15.99
C GLY A 348 6.42 -10.13 -16.51
N THR A 349 6.75 -11.09 -15.63
CA THR A 349 7.08 -12.48 -15.99
C THR A 349 6.07 -13.48 -15.44
N LEU A 350 4.91 -13.02 -14.97
CA LEU A 350 3.91 -13.87 -14.33
C LEU A 350 3.41 -14.98 -15.25
N ASP A 351 3.22 -14.68 -16.55
CA ASP A 351 2.76 -15.69 -17.50
C ASP A 351 3.77 -16.83 -17.69
N GLU A 352 5.07 -16.53 -17.56
CA GLU A 352 6.12 -17.54 -17.66
C GLU A 352 6.13 -18.53 -16.47
N MET A 353 5.57 -18.12 -15.31
CA MET A 353 5.41 -19.00 -14.14
C MET A 353 4.63 -20.26 -14.49
N PHE A 354 3.63 -20.14 -15.36
CA PHE A 354 2.76 -21.25 -15.74
C PHE A 354 3.42 -22.25 -16.70
N GLU A 355 4.60 -21.94 -17.23
CA GLU A 355 5.42 -22.86 -18.03
C GLU A 355 6.31 -23.76 -17.16
N VAL A 356 6.36 -23.49 -15.85
CA VAL A 356 7.27 -24.15 -14.90
C VAL A 356 6.55 -25.23 -14.13
N ASP A 357 7.19 -26.40 -13.96
CA ASP A 357 6.62 -27.48 -13.15
C ASP A 357 6.31 -27.01 -11.71
N PRO A 358 5.09 -27.26 -11.19
CA PRO A 358 4.12 -28.23 -11.69
C PRO A 358 2.95 -27.63 -12.53
N PHE A 359 2.98 -26.34 -12.86
CA PHE A 359 1.82 -25.67 -13.45
C PHE A 359 1.34 -26.23 -14.79
N PRO A 360 2.23 -26.68 -15.72
CA PRO A 360 1.79 -27.34 -16.94
C PRO A 360 0.92 -28.58 -16.71
N GLN A 361 1.15 -29.31 -15.61
CA GLN A 361 0.35 -30.50 -15.28
C GLN A 361 -0.91 -30.18 -14.47
N LEU A 362 -1.01 -28.97 -13.91
CA LEU A 362 -2.16 -28.53 -13.13
C LEU A 362 -3.19 -27.75 -13.95
N ALA A 363 -2.80 -27.21 -15.11
CA ALA A 363 -3.70 -26.45 -15.97
C ALA A 363 -4.88 -27.33 -16.45
N GLY A 364 -6.10 -26.79 -16.36
CA GLY A 364 -7.32 -27.51 -16.79
C GLY A 364 -7.80 -28.59 -15.82
N THR A 365 -7.34 -28.59 -14.57
CA THR A 365 -7.65 -29.65 -13.59
C THR A 365 -8.56 -29.22 -12.44
N ALA A 366 -8.86 -27.91 -12.32
CA ALA A 366 -9.74 -27.32 -11.30
C ALA A 366 -11.24 -27.52 -11.54
#